data_AF-A0A836VY16-F1
#
_entry.id   AF-A0A836VY16-F1
#
_cell.length_a   1.000
_cell.length_b   1.000
_cell.length_c   1.000
_cell.angle_alpha   90.00
_cell.angle_beta   90.00
_cell.angle_gamma   90.00
#
_symmetry.space_group_name_H-M   'P 1'
#
loop_
_entity.id
_entity.type
_entity.pdbx_description
1 polymer ?
#
loop_
_entity_poly.entity_id
_entity_poly.type
_entity_poly.pdbx_seq_one_letter_code
_entity_poly.pdbx_strand_id
1 'polypeptide(L)'
;MPFLLFLLILIFIFPWIFLPLFLFFILIIILLPYGFTIYSLFNLIEVPKIIYKIASKRIVRKNHALEHATINVIEERYGERPDLSGLAREDGFIVRGSIDPEELFDAAKEGLRRLKRGELSLAVHPRCGTSILVGNFVFSLIFLILLFVTHTFSIWNVFAAFLLSAFLGRMGGELIQRYFTTDPHVEDMEIIGIDYDIPVFNPFITLVSPVGYLIKTDRYRRAKIIDIN
;
A
#
# COMPACT_ATOMS: atom_id res chain seq x y z
N MET A 1 -13.87 13.48 34.69
CA MET A 1 -15.13 13.63 35.44
C MET A 1 -16.29 14.17 34.59
N PRO A 2 -16.18 15.28 33.81
CA PRO A 2 -17.33 15.82 33.07
C PRO A 2 -17.85 14.88 31.96
N PHE A 3 -16.96 14.15 31.28
CA PHE A 3 -17.35 13.16 30.27
C PHE A 3 -18.17 11.99 30.84
N LEU A 4 -17.77 11.48 32.01
CA LEU A 4 -18.45 10.37 32.70
C LEU A 4 -19.83 10.79 33.21
N LEU A 5 -19.93 12.02 33.75
CA LEU A 5 -21.20 12.61 34.16
C LEU A 5 -22.13 12.83 32.95
N PHE A 6 -21.59 13.35 31.84
CA PHE A 6 -22.34 13.52 30.59
C PHE A 6 -22.86 12.18 30.05
N LEU A 7 -22.03 11.13 30.06
CA LEU A 7 -22.43 9.79 29.65
C LEU A 7 -23.55 9.23 30.54
N LEU A 8 -23.45 9.39 31.87
CA LEU A 8 -24.49 8.98 32.82
C LEU A 8 -25.81 9.72 32.61
N ILE A 9 -25.77 11.03 32.37
CA ILE A 9 -26.95 11.84 32.04
C ILE A 9 -27.58 11.36 30.72
N LEU A 10 -26.76 11.07 29.71
CA LEU A 10 -27.24 10.54 28.42
C LEU A 10 -27.93 9.18 28.58
N ILE A 11 -27.33 8.27 29.37
CA ILE A 11 -27.89 6.95 29.71
C ILE A 11 -29.21 7.09 30.45
N PHE A 12 -29.30 8.05 31.38
CA PHE A 12 -30.51 8.29 32.16
C PHE A 12 -31.65 8.90 31.32
N ILE A 13 -31.32 9.84 30.42
CA ILE A 13 -32.32 10.54 29.58
C ILE A 13 -32.78 9.66 28.40
N PHE A 14 -31.89 8.85 27.82
CA PHE A 14 -32.18 8.05 26.62
C PHE A 14 -31.87 6.54 26.77
N PRO A 15 -32.35 5.85 27.83
CA PRO A 15 -32.01 4.44 28.07
C PRO A 15 -32.45 3.51 26.94
N TRP A 16 -33.51 3.87 26.22
CA TRP A 16 -34.04 3.09 25.08
C TRP A 16 -33.18 3.15 23.83
N ILE A 17 -32.19 4.07 23.73
CA ILE A 17 -31.25 4.12 22.60
C ILE A 17 -30.11 3.10 22.78
N PHE A 18 -29.73 2.80 24.02
CA PHE A 18 -28.59 1.93 24.31
C PHE A 18 -28.88 0.46 23.98
N LEU A 19 -30.09 -0.03 24.20
CA LEU A 19 -30.47 -1.39 23.85
C LEU A 19 -30.39 -1.68 22.33
N PRO A 20 -31.03 -0.90 21.43
CA PRO A 20 -30.90 -1.13 19.99
C PRO A 20 -29.48 -0.90 19.49
N LEU A 21 -28.73 0.05 20.07
CA LEU A 21 -27.31 0.23 19.76
C LEU A 21 -26.47 -0.99 20.14
N PHE A 22 -26.70 -1.55 21.33
CA PHE A 22 -26.02 -2.76 21.80
C PHE A 22 -26.35 -3.96 20.92
N LEU A 23 -27.63 -4.16 20.58
CA LEU A 23 -28.06 -5.22 19.66
C LEU A 23 -27.47 -5.06 18.27
N PHE A 24 -27.36 -3.81 17.78
CA PHE A 24 -26.70 -3.50 16.51
C PHE A 24 -25.23 -3.92 16.51
N PHE A 25 -24.48 -3.62 17.58
CA PHE A 25 -23.09 -4.08 17.69
C PHE A 25 -22.95 -5.60 17.80
N ILE A 26 -23.84 -6.27 18.55
CA ILE A 26 -23.89 -7.74 18.60
C ILE A 26 -24.12 -8.31 17.20
N LEU A 27 -25.08 -7.75 16.47
CA LEU A 27 -25.38 -8.18 15.10
C LEU A 27 -24.16 -8.01 14.18
N ILE A 28 -23.45 -6.87 14.27
CA ILE A 28 -22.19 -6.67 13.52
C ILE A 28 -21.16 -7.73 13.88
N ILE A 29 -20.94 -8.01 15.16
CA ILE A 29 -19.95 -9.01 15.61
C ILE A 29 -20.30 -10.40 15.06
N ILE A 30 -21.59 -10.76 15.02
CA ILE A 30 -22.05 -12.03 14.46
C ILE A 30 -21.86 -12.07 12.93
N LEU A 31 -22.12 -10.96 12.23
CA LEU A 31 -22.00 -10.90 10.76
C LEU A 31 -20.55 -10.76 10.27
N LEU A 32 -19.65 -10.25 11.12
CA LEU A 32 -18.29 -9.91 10.74
C LEU A 32 -17.48 -11.12 10.23
N PRO A 33 -17.49 -12.31 10.86
CA PRO A 33 -16.84 -13.51 10.31
C PRO A 33 -17.29 -13.85 8.89
N TYR A 34 -18.58 -13.68 8.57
CA TYR A 34 -19.11 -13.91 7.22
C TYR A 34 -18.56 -12.92 6.20
N GLY A 35 -18.49 -11.64 6.59
CA GLY A 35 -17.86 -10.60 5.78
C GLY A 35 -16.40 -10.93 5.46
N PHE A 36 -15.64 -11.38 6.47
CA PHE A 36 -14.25 -11.81 6.28
C PHE A 36 -14.14 -13.07 5.42
N THR A 37 -15.09 -13.99 5.46
CA THR A 37 -15.09 -15.16 4.57
C THR A 37 -15.20 -14.74 3.12
N ILE A 38 -16.19 -13.89 2.79
CA ILE A 38 -16.39 -13.38 1.43
C ILE A 38 -15.13 -12.62 0.98
N TYR A 39 -14.65 -11.68 1.80
CA TYR A 39 -13.43 -10.92 1.53
C TYR A 39 -12.22 -11.84 1.27
N SER A 40 -12.04 -12.88 2.09
CA SER A 40 -10.92 -13.83 1.95
C SER A 40 -11.00 -14.63 0.66
N LEU A 41 -12.19 -15.07 0.24
CA LEU A 41 -12.39 -15.78 -1.03
C LEU A 41 -12.05 -14.89 -2.23
N PHE A 42 -12.48 -13.63 -2.23
CA PHE A 42 -12.13 -12.68 -3.30
C PHE A 42 -10.62 -12.43 -3.35
N ASN A 43 -9.97 -12.24 -2.20
CA ASN A 43 -8.54 -11.98 -2.13
C ASN A 43 -7.66 -13.11 -2.68
N LEU A 44 -8.10 -14.37 -2.54
CA LEU A 44 -7.37 -15.51 -3.10
C LEU A 44 -7.19 -15.42 -4.63
N ILE A 45 -8.07 -14.67 -5.30
CA ILE A 45 -8.06 -14.49 -6.75
C ILE A 45 -7.51 -13.12 -7.13
N GLU A 46 -7.95 -12.05 -6.45
CA GLU A 46 -7.62 -10.68 -6.85
C GLU A 46 -6.18 -10.28 -6.50
N VAL A 47 -5.67 -10.67 -5.33
CA VAL A 47 -4.30 -10.28 -4.93
C VAL A 47 -3.25 -10.85 -5.89
N PRO A 48 -3.25 -12.15 -6.26
CA PRO A 48 -2.30 -12.68 -7.23
C PRO A 48 -2.39 -11.99 -8.60
N LYS A 49 -3.59 -11.64 -9.09
CA LYS A 49 -3.77 -10.90 -10.34
C LYS A 49 -3.11 -9.53 -10.30
N ILE A 50 -3.29 -8.78 -9.20
CA ILE A 50 -2.70 -7.45 -9.03
C ILE A 50 -1.16 -7.57 -9.00
N ILE A 51 -0.62 -8.50 -8.21
CA ILE A 51 0.83 -8.73 -8.12
C ILE A 51 1.38 -9.12 -9.50
N TYR A 52 0.72 -10.03 -10.22
CA TYR A 52 1.13 -10.43 -11.57
C TYR A 52 1.13 -9.26 -12.55
N LYS A 53 0.11 -8.40 -12.51
CA LYS A 53 0.03 -7.21 -13.37
C LYS A 53 1.26 -6.31 -13.20
N ILE A 54 1.69 -6.07 -11.95
CA ILE A 54 2.90 -5.29 -11.66
C ILE A 54 4.15 -6.05 -12.09
N ALA A 55 4.27 -7.33 -11.70
CA ALA A 55 5.44 -8.15 -11.95
C ALA A 55 5.72 -8.38 -13.44
N SER A 56 4.68 -8.43 -14.28
CA SER A 56 4.77 -8.69 -15.71
C SER A 56 5.50 -7.60 -16.50
N LYS A 57 5.49 -6.34 -16.03
CA LYS A 57 6.03 -5.20 -16.78
C LYS A 57 7.31 -4.69 -16.15
N ARG A 58 8.45 -4.97 -16.81
CA ARG A 58 9.77 -4.56 -16.31
C ARG A 58 9.88 -3.06 -16.04
N ILE A 59 9.34 -2.22 -16.92
CA ILE A 59 9.37 -0.75 -16.74
C ILE A 59 8.64 -0.32 -15.46
N VAL A 60 7.47 -0.92 -15.17
CA VAL A 60 6.70 -0.64 -13.96
C VAL A 60 7.50 -1.06 -12.72
N ARG A 61 8.18 -2.22 -12.74
CA ARG A 61 9.03 -2.66 -11.62
C ARG A 61 10.21 -1.72 -11.36
N LYS A 62 10.82 -1.16 -12.41
CA LYS A 62 11.91 -0.17 -12.27
C LYS A 62 11.40 1.14 -11.69
N ASN A 63 10.26 1.62 -12.17
CA ASN A 63 9.61 2.81 -11.62
C ASN A 63 9.18 2.61 -10.17
N HIS A 64 8.74 1.41 -9.81
CA HIS A 64 8.41 1.04 -8.44
C HIS A 64 9.64 0.98 -7.53
N ALA A 65 10.76 0.44 -8.01
CA ALA A 65 12.02 0.51 -7.27
C ALA A 65 12.46 1.96 -7.03
N LEU A 66 12.34 2.83 -8.04
CA LEU A 66 12.68 4.25 -7.93
C LEU A 66 11.71 5.01 -7.02
N GLU A 67 10.42 4.69 -7.04
CA GLU A 67 9.43 5.22 -6.10
C GLU A 67 9.80 4.90 -4.65
N HIS A 68 10.12 3.63 -4.36
CA HIS A 68 10.59 3.24 -3.03
C HIS A 68 11.88 3.97 -2.64
N ALA A 69 12.85 4.08 -3.56
CA ALA A 69 14.09 4.78 -3.26
C ALA A 69 13.85 6.27 -2.97
N THR A 70 12.90 6.89 -3.69
CA THR A 70 12.49 8.27 -3.46
C THR A 70 11.91 8.45 -2.05
N ILE A 71 10.94 7.61 -1.66
CA ILE A 71 10.31 7.69 -0.35
C ILE A 71 11.33 7.39 0.77
N ASN A 72 12.16 6.35 0.62
CA ASN A 72 13.22 6.05 1.58
C ASN A 72 14.18 7.24 1.77
N VAL A 73 14.59 7.91 0.69
CA VAL A 73 15.44 9.12 0.78
C VAL A 73 14.74 10.26 1.51
N ILE A 74 13.43 10.46 1.30
CA ILE A 74 12.66 11.47 2.04
C ILE A 74 12.61 11.09 3.53
N GLU A 75 12.31 9.84 3.85
CA GLU A 75 12.18 9.40 5.23
C GLU A 75 13.52 9.42 5.99
N GLU A 76 14.64 9.19 5.31
CA GLU A 76 15.97 9.38 5.89
C GLU A 76 16.25 10.85 6.25
N ARG A 77 15.72 11.81 5.48
CA ARG A 77 15.92 13.26 5.71
C ARG A 77 15.00 13.82 6.79
N TYR A 78 13.74 13.40 6.79
CA TYR A 78 12.67 14.05 7.57
C TYR A 78 12.00 13.13 8.61
N GLY A 79 12.48 11.90 8.75
CA GLY A 79 11.83 10.88 9.58
C GLY A 79 10.66 10.20 8.85
N GLU A 80 9.99 9.27 9.54
CA GLU A 80 8.89 8.51 8.95
C GLU A 80 7.76 9.40 8.41
N ARG A 81 7.28 9.11 7.19
CA ARG A 81 6.23 9.88 6.52
C ARG A 81 5.02 9.00 6.19
N PRO A 82 4.16 8.68 7.18
CA PRO A 82 3.02 7.80 6.97
C PRO A 82 1.93 8.41 6.06
N ASP A 83 2.00 9.71 5.80
CA ASP A 83 1.14 10.43 4.87
C ASP A 83 1.57 10.29 3.40
N LEU A 84 2.78 9.78 3.13
CA LEU A 84 3.27 9.54 1.78
C LEU A 84 2.83 8.17 1.26
N SER A 85 2.32 8.17 0.04
CA SER A 85 1.97 6.94 -0.69
C SER A 85 2.42 7.04 -2.14
N GLY A 86 2.90 5.92 -2.68
CA GLY A 86 3.42 5.84 -4.03
C GLY A 86 2.58 4.93 -4.95
N LEU A 87 2.64 5.22 -6.24
CA LEU A 87 2.06 4.38 -7.28
C LEU A 87 2.92 4.41 -8.55
N ALA A 88 3.57 3.29 -8.85
CA ALA A 88 4.32 3.11 -10.09
C ALA A 88 3.42 2.91 -11.32
N ARG A 89 3.84 3.51 -12.44
CA ARG A 89 3.22 3.43 -13.78
C ARG A 89 4.30 3.15 -14.82
N GLU A 90 3.93 3.13 -16.11
CA GLU A 90 4.89 2.93 -17.20
C GLU A 90 5.69 4.19 -17.52
N ASP A 91 5.09 5.35 -17.35
CA ASP A 91 5.64 6.68 -17.64
C ASP A 91 6.34 7.33 -16.44
N GLY A 92 6.38 6.64 -15.30
CA GLY A 92 6.97 7.14 -14.07
C GLY A 92 6.31 6.58 -12.82
N PHE A 93 6.25 7.39 -11.77
CA PHE A 93 5.55 7.05 -10.53
C PHE A 93 4.94 8.30 -9.90
N ILE A 94 3.82 8.11 -9.20
CA ILE A 94 3.14 9.18 -8.47
C ILE A 94 3.48 9.05 -7.00
N VAL A 95 3.76 10.18 -6.35
CA VAL A 95 3.79 10.30 -4.89
C VAL A 95 2.67 11.24 -4.46
N ARG A 96 1.84 10.80 -3.51
CA ARG A 96 0.78 11.59 -2.88
C ARG A 96 1.10 11.80 -1.41
N GLY A 97 0.82 12.99 -0.90
CA GLY A 97 0.95 13.35 0.50
C GLY A 97 1.57 14.74 0.67
N SER A 98 1.92 15.11 1.90
CA SER A 98 2.30 16.48 2.21
C SER A 98 3.80 16.69 1.98
N ILE A 99 4.24 16.81 0.73
CA ILE A 99 5.66 17.03 0.38
C ILE A 99 5.81 18.18 -0.62
N ASP A 100 6.86 18.97 -0.47
CA ASP A 100 7.21 20.00 -1.44
C ASP A 100 7.68 19.35 -2.77
N PRO A 101 7.22 19.83 -3.94
CA PRO A 101 7.57 19.24 -5.22
C PRO A 101 9.07 19.29 -5.54
N GLU A 102 9.79 20.34 -5.12
CA GLU A 102 11.24 20.44 -5.34
C GLU A 102 11.97 19.42 -4.47
N GLU A 103 11.57 19.28 -3.20
CA GLU A 103 12.12 18.26 -2.29
C GLU A 103 11.87 16.84 -2.81
N LEU A 104 10.66 16.57 -3.31
CA LEU A 104 10.31 15.29 -3.90
C LEU A 104 11.16 15.00 -5.15
N PHE A 105 11.33 15.99 -6.03
CA PHE A 105 12.11 15.85 -7.25
C PHE A 105 13.60 15.61 -6.93
N ASP A 106 14.14 16.33 -5.95
CA ASP A 106 15.52 16.15 -5.47
C ASP A 106 15.73 14.80 -4.80
N ALA A 107 14.77 14.33 -4.00
CA ALA A 107 14.80 12.99 -3.44
C ALA A 107 14.73 11.90 -4.52
N ALA A 108 13.95 12.11 -5.59
CA ALA A 108 13.86 11.16 -6.69
C ALA A 108 15.18 11.05 -7.47
N LYS A 109 15.82 12.19 -7.78
CA LYS A 109 17.15 12.21 -8.41
C LYS A 109 18.19 11.51 -7.54
N GLU A 110 18.17 11.77 -6.24
CA GLU A 110 19.08 11.14 -5.29
C GLU A 110 18.84 9.63 -5.19
N GLY A 111 17.57 9.21 -5.09
CA GLY A 111 17.18 7.79 -5.09
C GLY A 111 17.66 7.06 -6.34
N LEU A 112 17.47 7.65 -7.54
CA LEU A 112 17.97 7.12 -8.81
C LEU A 112 19.50 6.98 -8.78
N ARG A 113 20.19 8.03 -8.33
CA ARG A 113 21.65 8.04 -8.26
C ARG A 113 22.18 6.96 -7.32
N ARG A 114 21.54 6.74 -6.17
CA ARG A 114 21.94 5.73 -5.18
C ARG A 114 21.65 4.31 -5.65
N LEU A 115 20.50 4.08 -6.27
CA LEU A 115 20.20 2.79 -6.92
C LEU A 115 21.22 2.46 -8.01
N LYS A 116 21.57 3.43 -8.89
CA LYS A 116 22.62 3.26 -9.89
C LYS A 116 24.01 2.96 -9.31
N ARG A 117 24.27 3.37 -8.07
CA ARG A 117 25.51 3.05 -7.33
C ARG A 117 25.46 1.69 -6.61
N GLY A 118 24.34 0.97 -6.70
CA GLY A 118 24.20 -0.37 -6.12
C GLY A 118 23.56 -0.40 -4.72
N GLU A 119 22.94 0.68 -4.25
CA GLU A 119 22.20 0.69 -2.98
C GLU A 119 20.82 0.02 -3.13
N LEU A 120 20.81 -1.29 -3.42
CA LEU A 120 19.62 -2.06 -3.80
C LEU A 120 18.53 -2.14 -2.70
N SER A 121 18.90 -1.90 -1.43
CA SER A 121 17.96 -1.90 -0.31
C SER A 121 16.91 -0.80 -0.44
N LEU A 122 17.24 0.31 -1.11
CA LEU A 122 16.31 1.42 -1.36
C LEU A 122 15.12 1.04 -2.24
N ALA A 123 15.23 -0.05 -3.01
CA ALA A 123 14.14 -0.53 -3.87
C ALA A 123 13.02 -1.25 -3.12
N VAL A 124 13.14 -1.45 -1.81
CA VAL A 124 12.11 -2.09 -0.97
C VAL A 124 11.65 -1.10 0.09
N HIS A 125 10.33 -1.02 0.30
CA HIS A 125 9.74 -0.14 1.30
C HIS A 125 8.76 -0.92 2.21
N PRO A 126 8.86 -0.80 3.56
CA PRO A 126 8.05 -1.60 4.47
C PRO A 126 6.54 -1.28 4.38
N ARG A 127 6.19 -0.02 4.04
CA ARG A 127 4.80 0.45 3.91
C ARG A 127 4.27 0.45 2.47
N CYS A 128 4.86 -0.35 1.58
CA CYS A 128 4.39 -0.48 0.19
C CYS A 128 2.97 -1.08 0.12
N GLY A 129 2.15 -0.62 -0.83
CA GLY A 129 0.84 -1.20 -1.11
C GLY A 129 0.88 -2.70 -1.43
N THR A 130 1.96 -3.18 -2.08
CA THR A 130 2.19 -4.62 -2.30
C THR A 130 2.35 -5.37 -0.98
N SER A 131 3.02 -4.82 0.03
CA SER A 131 3.12 -5.47 1.35
C SER A 131 1.76 -5.59 2.03
N ILE A 132 0.93 -4.55 1.93
CA ILE A 132 -0.43 -4.58 2.48
C ILE A 132 -1.27 -5.65 1.77
N LEU A 133 -1.20 -5.72 0.44
CA LEU A 133 -1.87 -6.75 -0.35
C LEU A 133 -1.42 -8.15 0.04
N VAL A 134 -0.12 -8.38 0.20
CA VAL A 134 0.43 -9.67 0.64
C VAL A 134 -0.04 -10.01 2.05
N GLY A 135 -0.05 -9.05 2.98
CA GLY A 135 -0.59 -9.25 4.32
C GLY A 135 -2.06 -9.66 4.32
N ASN A 136 -2.89 -9.00 3.49
CA ASN A 136 -4.29 -9.35 3.31
C ASN A 136 -4.47 -10.74 2.70
N PHE A 137 -3.61 -11.14 1.77
CA PHE A 137 -3.63 -12.48 1.19
C PHE A 137 -3.25 -13.55 2.21
N VAL A 138 -2.20 -13.33 3.00
CA VAL A 138 -1.79 -14.22 4.08
C VAL A 138 -2.88 -14.34 5.15
N PHE A 139 -3.49 -13.22 5.53
CA PHE A 139 -4.67 -13.21 6.39
C PHE A 139 -5.78 -14.10 5.82
N SER A 140 -6.11 -13.92 4.55
CA SER A 140 -7.19 -14.65 3.87
C SER A 140 -6.93 -16.15 3.86
N LEU A 141 -5.68 -16.57 3.59
CA LEU A 141 -5.28 -17.96 3.61
C LEU A 141 -5.40 -18.57 5.01
N ILE A 142 -4.84 -17.90 6.03
CA ILE A 142 -4.87 -18.38 7.42
C ILE A 142 -6.31 -18.44 7.92
N PHE A 143 -7.11 -17.42 7.66
CA PHE A 143 -8.51 -17.37 8.09
C PHE A 143 -9.33 -18.51 7.47
N LEU A 144 -9.18 -18.77 6.17
CA LEU A 144 -9.87 -19.88 5.51
C LEU A 144 -9.40 -21.25 6.01
N ILE A 145 -8.10 -21.41 6.30
CA ILE A 145 -7.58 -22.64 6.94
C ILE A 145 -8.20 -22.82 8.33
N LEU A 146 -8.23 -21.78 9.17
CA LEU A 146 -8.85 -21.84 10.50
C LEU A 146 -10.34 -22.14 10.41
N LEU A 147 -11.05 -21.53 9.46
CA LEU A 147 -12.47 -21.80 9.21
C LEU A 147 -12.68 -23.27 8.81
N PHE A 148 -11.84 -23.80 7.93
CA PHE A 148 -11.91 -25.19 7.47
C PHE A 148 -11.61 -26.19 8.59
N VAL A 149 -10.59 -25.93 9.41
CA VAL A 149 -10.17 -26.84 10.49
C VAL A 149 -11.12 -26.79 11.68
N THR A 150 -11.60 -25.61 12.06
CA THR A 150 -12.46 -25.45 13.24
C THR A 150 -13.94 -25.63 12.93
N HIS A 151 -14.34 -25.54 11.65
CA HIS A 151 -15.73 -25.51 11.20
C HIS A 151 -16.59 -24.43 11.87
N THR A 152 -15.97 -23.32 12.31
CA THR A 152 -16.68 -22.24 13.03
C THR A 152 -16.46 -20.86 12.40
N PHE A 153 -17.55 -20.12 12.25
CA PHE A 153 -17.54 -18.69 11.88
C PHE A 153 -17.37 -17.85 13.15
N SER A 154 -16.18 -17.92 13.75
CA SER A 154 -15.87 -17.28 15.03
C SER A 154 -15.02 -16.03 14.86
N ILE A 155 -15.32 -14.99 15.64
CA ILE A 155 -14.49 -13.78 15.76
C ILE A 155 -13.05 -14.13 16.22
N TRP A 156 -12.89 -15.20 16.99
CA TRP A 156 -11.58 -15.65 17.46
C TRP A 156 -10.69 -16.14 16.31
N ASN A 157 -11.28 -16.76 15.28
CA ASN A 157 -10.54 -17.16 14.07
C ASN A 157 -10.07 -15.94 13.28
N VAL A 158 -10.90 -14.90 13.21
CA VAL A 158 -10.54 -13.60 12.59
C VAL A 158 -9.36 -12.99 13.36
N PHE A 159 -9.44 -12.94 14.68
CA PHE A 159 -8.40 -12.36 15.52
C PHE A 159 -7.07 -13.14 15.42
N ALA A 160 -7.14 -14.48 15.48
CA ALA A 160 -5.96 -15.34 15.30
C ALA A 160 -5.32 -15.17 13.92
N ALA A 161 -6.12 -15.13 12.85
CA ALA A 161 -5.63 -14.88 11.50
C ALA A 161 -4.97 -13.50 11.39
N PHE A 162 -5.56 -12.46 12.01
CA PHE A 162 -4.99 -11.11 12.02
C PHE A 162 -3.61 -11.10 12.67
N LEU A 163 -3.47 -11.66 13.88
CA LEU A 163 -2.19 -11.71 14.58
C LEU A 163 -1.11 -12.46 13.79
N LEU A 164 -1.44 -13.63 13.25
CA LEU A 164 -0.49 -14.42 12.47
C LEU A 164 -0.10 -13.71 11.16
N SER A 165 -1.08 -13.08 10.49
CA SER A 165 -0.85 -12.34 9.25
C SER A 165 -0.03 -11.06 9.45
N ALA A 166 -0.14 -10.38 10.60
CA ALA A 166 0.65 -9.18 10.87
C ALA A 166 2.15 -9.49 10.91
N PHE A 167 2.52 -10.65 11.43
CA PHE A 167 3.91 -11.10 11.46
C PHE A 167 4.39 -11.59 10.09
N LEU A 168 3.64 -12.52 9.48
CA LEU A 168 4.03 -13.17 8.22
C LEU A 168 3.90 -12.25 7.00
N GLY A 169 2.91 -11.37 7.02
CA GLY A 169 2.59 -10.45 5.92
C GLY A 169 3.70 -9.44 5.66
N ARG A 170 4.33 -8.91 6.71
CA ARG A 170 5.46 -7.99 6.56
C ARG A 170 6.64 -8.67 5.87
N MET A 171 7.04 -9.84 6.37
CA MET A 171 8.16 -10.61 5.80
C MET A 171 7.86 -11.04 4.35
N GLY A 172 6.65 -11.55 4.11
CA GLY A 172 6.22 -11.95 2.77
C GLY A 172 6.17 -10.76 1.80
N GLY A 173 5.70 -9.60 2.27
CA GLY A 173 5.63 -8.37 1.48
C GLY A 173 6.98 -7.91 0.96
N GLU A 174 7.98 -7.83 1.84
CA GLU A 174 9.35 -7.44 1.47
C GLU A 174 9.99 -8.42 0.46
N LEU A 175 9.74 -9.73 0.63
CA LEU A 175 10.20 -10.75 -0.31
C LEU A 175 9.54 -10.59 -1.69
N ILE A 176 8.21 -10.46 -1.72
CA ILE A 176 7.47 -10.28 -2.97
C ILE A 176 7.91 -8.99 -3.68
N GLN A 177 8.16 -7.92 -2.93
CA GLN A 177 8.72 -6.70 -3.48
C GLN A 177 10.07 -6.95 -4.17
N ARG A 178 11.03 -7.51 -3.43
CA ARG A 178 12.41 -7.73 -3.89
C ARG A 178 12.50 -8.63 -5.12
N TYR A 179 11.67 -9.67 -5.19
CA TYR A 179 11.78 -10.69 -6.24
C TYR A 179 10.79 -10.52 -7.40
N PHE A 180 9.64 -9.88 -7.18
CA PHE A 180 8.57 -9.85 -8.18
C PHE A 180 8.11 -8.46 -8.58
N THR A 181 7.96 -7.52 -7.64
CA THR A 181 7.31 -6.23 -7.97
C THR A 181 8.26 -5.07 -8.16
N THR A 182 9.55 -5.23 -7.86
CA THR A 182 10.58 -4.19 -8.02
C THR A 182 11.75 -4.71 -8.86
N ASP A 183 12.43 -3.82 -9.58
CA ASP A 183 13.67 -4.12 -10.31
C ASP A 183 14.67 -2.99 -10.02
N PRO A 184 15.67 -3.19 -9.15
CA PRO A 184 16.60 -2.13 -8.74
C PRO A 184 17.62 -1.76 -9.84
N HIS A 185 17.69 -2.51 -10.94
CA HIS A 185 18.59 -2.25 -12.06
C HIS A 185 18.03 -1.15 -12.96
N VAL A 186 18.28 0.09 -12.55
CA VAL A 186 17.75 1.32 -13.15
C VAL A 186 18.81 2.12 -13.93
N GLU A 187 19.86 1.46 -14.43
CA GLU A 187 20.99 2.10 -15.12
C GLU A 187 20.55 2.82 -16.40
N ASP A 188 19.56 2.26 -17.09
CA ASP A 188 18.92 2.80 -18.30
C ASP A 188 17.82 3.82 -18.01
N MET A 189 17.50 4.10 -16.76
CA MET A 189 16.41 5.02 -16.38
C MET A 189 16.91 6.45 -16.22
N GLU A 190 16.08 7.41 -16.58
CA GLU A 190 16.28 8.83 -16.37
C GLU A 190 14.99 9.49 -15.88
N ILE A 191 15.11 10.50 -15.00
CA ILE A 191 13.98 11.33 -14.58
C ILE A 191 13.94 12.54 -15.52
N ILE A 192 12.82 12.70 -16.22
CA ILE A 192 12.64 13.74 -17.25
C ILE A 192 11.83 14.94 -16.78
N GLY A 193 11.14 14.84 -15.64
CA GLY A 193 10.38 15.96 -15.09
C GLY A 193 9.45 15.56 -13.95
N ILE A 194 8.72 16.57 -13.46
CA ILE A 194 7.69 16.46 -12.44
C ILE A 194 6.43 17.18 -12.94
N ASP A 195 5.28 16.51 -12.84
CA ASP A 195 3.97 17.03 -13.19
C ASP A 195 3.03 16.93 -11.99
N TYR A 196 1.93 17.69 -12.01
CA TYR A 196 0.83 17.53 -11.06
C TYR A 196 -0.06 16.35 -11.46
N ASP A 197 -0.31 15.43 -10.53
CA ASP A 197 -1.36 14.42 -10.65
C ASP A 197 -2.66 15.03 -10.10
N ILE A 198 -3.41 15.69 -10.98
CA ILE A 198 -4.68 16.33 -10.62
C ILE A 198 -5.74 15.23 -10.46
N PRO A 199 -6.32 15.04 -9.26
CA PRO A 199 -7.41 14.08 -9.09
C PRO A 199 -8.60 14.50 -9.96
N VAL A 200 -9.11 13.57 -10.77
CA VAL A 200 -10.31 13.80 -11.57
C VAL A 200 -11.48 14.06 -10.62
N PHE A 201 -12.05 15.26 -10.68
CA PHE A 201 -13.20 15.63 -9.85
C PHE A 201 -14.37 14.68 -10.09
N ASN A 202 -14.80 13.98 -9.03
CA ASN A 202 -16.04 13.21 -9.02
C ASN A 202 -17.07 13.97 -8.18
N PRO A 203 -18.17 14.47 -8.78
CA PRO A 203 -19.18 15.27 -8.07
C PRO A 203 -19.90 14.52 -6.93
N PHE A 204 -19.77 13.19 -6.86
CA PHE A 204 -20.35 12.37 -5.80
C PHE A 204 -19.38 12.07 -4.64
N ILE A 205 -18.10 12.42 -4.77
CA ILE A 205 -17.07 12.16 -3.75
C ILE A 205 -16.36 13.49 -3.44
N THR A 206 -16.84 14.21 -2.43
CA THR A 206 -16.24 15.44 -1.88
C THR A 206 -14.99 15.18 -1.04
N LEU A 207 -14.25 14.10 -1.30
CA LEU A 207 -12.97 13.85 -0.64
C LEU A 207 -11.86 14.42 -1.51
N VAL A 208 -11.29 15.55 -1.11
CA VAL A 208 -10.08 16.11 -1.74
C VAL A 208 -8.98 15.08 -1.54
N SER A 209 -8.62 14.35 -2.60
CA SER A 209 -7.45 13.47 -2.58
C SER A 209 -6.21 14.35 -2.33
N PRO A 210 -5.23 13.91 -1.50
CA PRO A 210 -3.99 14.66 -1.32
C PRO A 210 -3.38 14.98 -2.68
N VAL A 211 -2.79 16.16 -2.82
CA VAL A 211 -2.08 16.55 -4.04
C VAL A 211 -1.06 15.47 -4.36
N GLY A 212 -1.12 14.98 -5.60
CA GLY A 212 -0.17 14.02 -6.13
C GLY A 212 0.79 14.70 -7.08
N TYR A 213 2.03 14.21 -7.10
CA TYR A 213 3.04 14.63 -8.06
C TYR A 213 3.50 13.41 -8.84
N LEU A 214 3.47 13.51 -10.16
CA LEU A 214 3.98 12.50 -11.08
C LEU A 214 5.45 12.81 -11.39
N ILE A 215 6.36 11.95 -10.94
CA ILE A 215 7.74 11.96 -11.41
C ILE A 215 7.78 11.16 -12.71
N LYS A 216 8.07 11.84 -13.81
CA LYS A 216 8.16 11.22 -15.14
C LYS A 216 9.53 10.59 -15.34
N THR A 217 9.53 9.41 -15.93
CA THR A 217 10.75 8.67 -16.24
C THR A 217 10.78 8.27 -17.71
N ASP A 218 11.96 8.24 -18.30
CA ASP A 218 12.18 7.62 -19.61
C ASP A 218 13.32 6.59 -19.54
N ARG A 219 13.40 5.73 -20.55
CA ARG A 219 14.54 4.84 -20.75
C ARG A 219 15.46 5.41 -21.82
N TYR A 220 16.74 5.47 -21.51
CA TYR A 220 17.78 5.73 -22.48
C TYR A 220 17.72 4.67 -23.59
N ARG A 221 17.24 5.02 -24.79
CA ARG A 221 17.50 4.21 -25.98
C ARG A 221 18.98 4.33 -26.25
N ARG A 222 19.76 3.33 -25.81
CA ARG A 222 21.12 3.15 -26.31
C ARG A 222 20.98 2.97 -27.82
N ALA A 223 21.27 4.02 -28.59
CA ALA A 223 21.39 3.91 -30.03
C ALA A 223 22.33 2.74 -30.28
N LYS A 224 21.85 1.73 -31.02
CA LYS A 224 22.69 0.62 -31.48
C LYS A 224 23.76 1.29 -32.32
N ILE A 225 24.96 1.49 -31.77
CA ILE A 225 26.13 1.80 -32.58
C ILE A 225 26.30 0.54 -33.43
N ILE A 226 25.82 0.60 -34.66
CA ILE A 226 26.15 -0.38 -35.67
C ILE A 226 27.62 -0.10 -35.94
N ASP A 227 28.51 -0.90 -35.36
CA ASP A 227 29.89 -0.98 -35.81
C ASP A 227 29.85 -1.43 -37.27
N ILE A 228 30.01 -0.46 -38.17
CA ILE A 228 30.33 -0.72 -39.57
C ILE A 228 31.86 -0.79 -39.61
N ASN A 229 32.39 -2.01 -39.48
CA ASN A 229 33.70 -2.38 -39.97
C ASN A 229 33.52 -3.29 -41.18
#